data_AF-A0A832CKM6-F1
#
_entry.id   AF-A0A832CKM6-F1
#
_cell.length_a   1.000
_cell.length_b   1.000
_cell.length_c   1.000
_cell.angle_alpha   90.00
_cell.angle_beta   90.00
_cell.angle_gamma   90.00
#
_symmetry.space_group_name_H-M   'P 1'
#
loop_
_entity.id
_entity.type
_entity.pdbx_description
1 polymer ?
#
loop_
_entity_poly.entity_id
_entity_poly.type
_entity_poly.pdbx_seq_one_letter_code
_entity_poly.pdbx_strand_id
1 'polypeptide(L)'
;MTEFPHICEEMNIRPKDGAPMRPPEIRPELLARIASLYYEKDLDQKVIAKELGMSRSNVSRLLKEARARGIVQVRIQWPLGRHEELEQRLQATFGLPQAIVLAGQGSGWDETESRVGQLAAQYLDSVLEPDTILGVSWGRAIHQLVRSFNGRKRPGVMVVQMMGGLGGCNPHIDGPDLARRLADAIGGSYRYLQAPLVVRDPSLKHALLQEASISETLDWAKALVTINAKNLDQKTLENTLSVLLKHESDLQRAKRWLQTPTTGRRLDDGDERRLSRWNN
;
A
#
# COMPACT_ATOMS: atom_id res chain seq x y z
N MET A 1 -15.47 -43.53 -63.90
CA MET A 1 -14.55 -43.08 -64.96
C MET A 1 -14.46 -41.56 -64.84
N THR A 2 -13.37 -40.93 -64.43
CA THR A 2 -11.99 -41.36 -64.09
C THR A 2 -11.35 -40.06 -63.55
N GLU A 3 -11.02 -39.99 -62.25
CA GLU A 3 -9.65 -40.03 -61.69
C GLU A 3 -8.78 -38.76 -61.85
N PHE A 4 -8.18 -38.38 -60.72
CA PHE A 4 -7.20 -37.32 -60.41
C PHE A 4 -5.89 -37.42 -61.26
N PRO A 5 -5.07 -36.34 -61.39
CA PRO A 5 -3.97 -36.16 -60.42
C PRO A 5 -3.53 -34.71 -60.09
N HIS A 6 -3.18 -34.55 -58.79
CA HIS A 6 -1.98 -33.93 -58.20
C HIS A 6 -1.44 -32.57 -58.67
N ILE A 7 -1.40 -31.61 -57.73
CA ILE A 7 -0.15 -30.91 -57.35
C ILE A 7 -0.09 -30.78 -55.81
N CYS A 8 0.83 -31.53 -55.19
CA CYS A 8 1.36 -31.38 -53.83
C CYS A 8 2.15 -30.06 -53.73
N GLU A 9 2.24 -29.35 -52.60
CA GLU A 9 3.34 -29.41 -51.61
C GLU A 9 3.16 -28.15 -50.73
N GLU A 10 2.93 -28.23 -49.42
CA GLU A 10 3.90 -28.11 -48.31
C GLU A 10 3.07 -27.36 -47.22
N MET A 11 2.96 -27.67 -45.93
CA MET A 11 3.86 -28.27 -44.97
C MET A 11 3.02 -29.03 -43.93
N ASN A 12 3.11 -30.36 -43.94
CA ASN A 12 2.54 -31.24 -42.92
C ASN A 12 3.49 -31.30 -41.71
N ILE A 13 3.45 -30.30 -40.82
CA ILE A 13 4.08 -30.40 -39.49
C ILE A 13 3.11 -31.14 -38.58
N ARG A 14 3.21 -32.47 -38.52
CA ARG A 14 2.65 -33.23 -37.41
C ARG A 14 3.41 -32.84 -36.14
N PRO A 15 2.75 -32.48 -35.03
CA PRO A 15 3.46 -32.29 -33.77
C PRO A 15 4.11 -33.61 -33.36
N LYS A 16 5.40 -33.57 -33.03
CA LYS A 16 6.14 -34.71 -32.51
C LYS A 16 5.48 -35.19 -31.21
N ASP A 17 5.10 -36.47 -31.18
CA ASP A 17 4.70 -37.17 -29.97
C ASP A 17 5.80 -37.04 -28.92
N GLY A 18 5.47 -36.44 -27.76
CA GLY A 18 6.37 -36.37 -26.60
C GLY A 18 6.75 -34.97 -26.09
N ALA A 19 6.19 -33.87 -26.60
CA ALA A 19 6.34 -32.58 -25.93
C ALA A 19 5.58 -32.59 -24.57
N PRO A 20 6.19 -32.17 -23.45
CA PRO A 20 5.48 -32.08 -22.19
C PRO A 20 4.31 -31.10 -22.36
N MET A 21 3.09 -31.63 -22.28
CA MET A 21 1.86 -30.86 -22.32
C MET A 21 1.96 -29.79 -21.21
N ARG A 22 1.97 -28.50 -21.58
CA ARG A 22 1.84 -27.43 -20.57
C ARG A 22 0.56 -27.75 -19.77
N PRO A 23 0.63 -27.83 -18.42
CA PRO A 23 -0.57 -28.11 -17.65
C PRO A 23 -1.65 -27.08 -18.04
N PRO A 24 -2.90 -27.50 -18.24
CA PRO A 24 -3.95 -26.61 -18.70
C PRO A 24 -4.05 -25.42 -17.75
N GLU A 25 -4.02 -24.22 -18.32
CA GLU A 25 -4.02 -22.98 -17.55
C GLU A 25 -5.31 -22.91 -16.72
N ILE A 26 -5.15 -22.97 -15.41
CA ILE A 26 -6.28 -22.99 -14.49
C ILE A 26 -6.93 -21.61 -14.52
N ARG A 27 -8.16 -21.59 -15.06
CA ARG A 27 -8.99 -20.40 -15.22
C ARG A 27 -9.25 -19.73 -13.86
N PRO A 28 -8.94 -18.43 -13.68
CA PRO A 28 -9.20 -17.70 -12.43
C PRO A 28 -10.65 -17.82 -11.94
N GLU A 29 -11.61 -17.91 -12.86
CA GLU A 29 -13.04 -18.06 -12.58
C GLU A 29 -13.35 -19.37 -11.86
N LEU A 30 -12.66 -20.45 -12.20
CA LEU A 30 -12.82 -21.75 -11.54
C LEU A 30 -12.30 -21.70 -10.10
N LEU A 31 -11.15 -21.04 -9.88
CA LEU A 31 -10.57 -20.85 -8.55
C LEU A 31 -11.51 -20.02 -7.66
N ALA A 32 -12.07 -18.93 -8.19
CA ALA A 32 -13.05 -18.11 -7.49
C ALA A 32 -14.34 -18.87 -7.18
N ARG A 33 -14.85 -19.66 -8.14
CA ARG A 33 -16.06 -20.49 -7.93
C ARG A 33 -15.87 -21.52 -6.83
N ILE A 34 -14.75 -22.25 -6.84
CA ILE A 34 -14.43 -23.24 -5.80
C ILE A 34 -14.27 -22.55 -4.44
N ALA A 35 -13.61 -21.40 -4.40
CA ALA A 35 -13.45 -20.62 -3.17
C ALA A 35 -14.79 -20.14 -2.59
N SER A 36 -15.69 -19.61 -3.41
CA SER A 36 -17.04 -19.18 -2.98
C SER A 36 -17.84 -20.36 -2.40
N LEU A 37 -17.87 -21.51 -3.08
CA LEU A 37 -18.54 -22.71 -2.57
C LEU A 37 -17.97 -23.17 -1.21
N TYR A 38 -16.68 -23.01 -0.97
CA TYR A 38 -16.04 -23.43 0.27
C TYR A 38 -16.17 -22.42 1.41
N TYR A 39 -15.88 -21.13 1.18
CA TYR A 39 -15.81 -20.11 2.24
C TYR A 39 -17.09 -19.31 2.43
N GLU A 40 -17.93 -19.15 1.39
CA GLU A 40 -19.19 -18.40 1.49
C GLU A 40 -20.40 -19.32 1.72
N LYS A 41 -20.33 -20.56 1.21
CA LYS A 41 -21.42 -21.55 1.32
C LYS A 41 -21.11 -22.68 2.30
N ASP A 42 -19.95 -22.65 2.97
CA ASP A 42 -19.52 -23.65 3.95
C ASP A 42 -19.65 -25.12 3.49
N LEU A 43 -19.49 -25.39 2.18
CA LEU A 43 -19.58 -26.75 1.66
C LEU A 43 -18.28 -27.52 1.91
N ASP A 44 -18.40 -28.79 2.30
CA ASP A 44 -17.24 -29.69 2.38
C ASP A 44 -16.62 -29.89 0.97
N GLN A 45 -15.29 -29.97 0.91
CA GLN A 45 -14.55 -30.27 -0.32
C GLN A 45 -15.04 -31.53 -1.03
N LYS A 46 -15.60 -32.52 -0.31
CA LYS A 46 -16.23 -33.71 -0.90
C LYS A 46 -17.51 -33.37 -1.68
N VAL A 47 -18.33 -32.46 -1.16
CA VAL A 47 -19.57 -32.01 -1.82
C VAL A 47 -19.22 -31.21 -3.06
N ILE A 48 -18.29 -30.26 -2.93
CA ILE A 48 -17.77 -29.45 -4.04
C ILE A 48 -17.18 -30.33 -5.14
N ALA A 49 -16.42 -31.35 -4.77
CA ALA A 49 -15.83 -32.32 -5.70
C ALA A 49 -16.91 -33.03 -6.54
N LYS A 50 -18.00 -33.48 -5.90
CA LYS A 50 -19.13 -34.13 -6.59
C LYS A 50 -19.86 -33.16 -7.53
N GLU A 51 -20.12 -31.94 -7.08
CA GLU A 51 -20.84 -30.91 -7.85
C GLU A 51 -20.06 -30.50 -9.12
N LEU A 52 -18.73 -30.40 -9.03
CA LEU A 52 -17.89 -29.95 -10.12
C LEU A 52 -17.27 -31.10 -10.94
N GLY A 53 -17.60 -32.36 -10.63
CA GLY A 53 -17.03 -33.52 -11.32
C GLY A 53 -15.51 -33.67 -11.14
N MET A 54 -14.97 -33.28 -9.98
CA MET A 54 -13.55 -33.27 -9.67
C MET A 54 -13.24 -34.22 -8.50
N SER A 55 -11.96 -34.56 -8.30
CA SER A 55 -11.55 -35.25 -7.06
C SER A 55 -11.43 -34.27 -5.90
N ARG A 56 -11.65 -34.75 -4.66
CA ARG A 56 -11.42 -33.97 -3.43
C ARG A 56 -9.99 -33.40 -3.35
N SER A 57 -8.99 -34.17 -3.80
CA SER A 57 -7.59 -33.73 -3.84
C SER A 57 -7.38 -32.57 -4.82
N ASN A 58 -8.08 -32.58 -5.96
CA ASN A 58 -8.03 -31.48 -6.93
C ASN A 58 -8.69 -30.22 -6.35
N VAL A 59 -9.84 -30.33 -5.69
CA VAL A 59 -10.49 -29.21 -4.98
C VAL A 59 -9.56 -28.60 -3.93
N SER A 60 -8.91 -29.42 -3.09
CA SER A 60 -7.94 -28.95 -2.10
C SER A 60 -6.75 -28.22 -2.73
N ARG A 61 -6.19 -28.76 -3.82
CA ARG A 61 -5.11 -28.14 -4.59
C ARG A 61 -5.54 -26.79 -5.16
N LEU A 62 -6.73 -26.71 -5.74
CA LEU A 62 -7.29 -25.49 -6.32
C LEU A 62 -7.60 -24.43 -5.25
N LEU A 63 -8.07 -24.81 -4.05
CA LEU A 63 -8.21 -23.88 -2.93
C LEU A 63 -6.87 -23.32 -2.44
N LYS A 64 -5.81 -24.13 -2.44
CA LYS A 64 -4.44 -23.64 -2.16
C LYS A 64 -3.96 -22.68 -3.23
N GLU A 65 -4.22 -23.00 -4.49
CA GLU A 65 -3.85 -22.16 -5.62
C GLU A 65 -4.63 -20.84 -5.65
N ALA A 66 -5.92 -20.85 -5.30
CA ALA A 66 -6.73 -19.65 -5.13
C ALA A 66 -6.15 -18.71 -4.05
N ARG A 67 -5.63 -19.26 -2.95
CA ARG A 67 -4.89 -18.49 -1.93
C ARG A 67 -3.56 -17.97 -2.48
N ALA A 68 -2.77 -18.82 -3.14
CA ALA A 68 -1.46 -18.44 -3.67
C ALA A 68 -1.54 -17.33 -4.72
N ARG A 69 -2.60 -17.33 -5.54
CA ARG A 69 -2.88 -16.28 -6.54
C ARG A 69 -3.59 -15.05 -5.97
N GLY A 70 -3.86 -15.01 -4.66
CA GLY A 70 -4.52 -13.88 -3.99
C GLY A 70 -6.01 -13.72 -4.28
N ILE A 71 -6.63 -14.69 -4.96
CA ILE A 71 -8.10 -14.74 -5.19
C ILE A 71 -8.83 -14.93 -3.85
N VAL A 72 -8.22 -15.68 -2.93
CA VAL A 72 -8.69 -15.81 -1.55
C VAL A 72 -7.71 -15.10 -0.63
N GLN A 73 -8.21 -14.12 0.11
CA GLN A 73 -7.47 -13.46 1.18
C GLN A 73 -8.15 -13.79 2.51
N VAL A 74 -7.42 -14.43 3.42
CA VAL A 74 -7.93 -14.75 4.75
C VAL A 74 -7.49 -13.65 5.70
N ARG A 75 -8.47 -13.01 6.35
CA ARG A 75 -8.21 -12.04 7.41
C ARG A 75 -8.65 -12.63 8.75
N ILE A 76 -7.69 -12.86 9.62
CA ILE A 76 -7.96 -13.33 10.99
C ILE A 76 -8.02 -12.12 11.92
N GLN A 77 -9.12 -11.98 12.65
CA GLN A 77 -9.24 -10.99 13.72
C GLN A 77 -8.84 -11.67 15.04
N TRP A 78 -7.61 -11.42 15.47
CA TRP A 78 -7.13 -11.95 16.74
C TRP A 78 -7.65 -11.07 17.89
N PRO A 79 -8.01 -11.63 19.06
CA PRO A 79 -8.22 -10.84 20.26
C PRO A 79 -6.94 -10.03 20.58
N LEU A 80 -7.02 -8.71 20.47
CA LEU A 80 -5.89 -7.84 20.71
C LEU A 80 -5.80 -7.56 22.21
N GLY A 81 -5.04 -8.38 22.92
CA GLY A 81 -4.71 -8.11 24.32
C GLY A 81 -3.95 -6.79 24.45
N ARG A 82 -4.28 -6.03 25.50
CA ARG A 82 -3.64 -4.74 25.83
C ARG A 82 -2.85 -4.85 27.13
N HIS A 83 -1.78 -4.05 27.25
CA HIS A 83 -0.98 -3.97 28.46
C HIS A 83 -1.27 -2.66 29.21
N GLU A 84 -2.40 -2.62 29.92
CA GLU A 84 -2.95 -1.39 30.53
C GLU A 84 -2.00 -0.68 31.49
N GLU A 85 -1.26 -1.42 32.32
CA GLU A 85 -0.29 -0.80 33.23
C GLU A 85 0.80 -0.01 32.49
N LEU A 86 1.27 -0.53 31.35
CA LEU A 86 2.27 0.16 30.54
C LEU A 86 1.65 1.34 29.81
N GLU A 87 0.40 1.23 29.36
CA GLU A 87 -0.34 2.35 28.78
C GLU A 87 -0.44 3.52 29.78
N GLN A 88 -0.86 3.25 31.02
CA GLN A 88 -0.96 4.26 32.08
C GLN A 88 0.40 4.89 32.39
N ARG A 89 1.46 4.07 32.49
CA ARG A 89 2.81 4.58 32.72
C ARG A 89 3.29 5.47 31.58
N LEU A 90 3.04 5.11 30.32
CA LEU A 90 3.38 5.94 29.16
C LEU A 90 2.61 7.27 29.17
N GLN A 91 1.31 7.23 29.47
CA GLN A 91 0.49 8.44 29.57
C GLN A 91 0.99 9.37 30.68
N ALA A 92 1.24 8.83 31.88
CA ALA A 92 1.72 9.61 33.01
C ALA A 92 3.13 10.18 32.80
N THR A 93 4.04 9.39 32.22
CA THR A 93 5.44 9.79 32.02
C THR A 93 5.58 10.85 30.93
N PHE A 94 4.84 10.72 29.84
CA PHE A 94 4.99 11.56 28.65
C PHE A 94 3.84 12.57 28.45
N GLY A 95 2.86 12.59 29.35
CA GLY A 95 1.69 13.46 29.25
C GLY A 95 0.83 13.17 28.02
N LEU A 96 0.78 11.91 27.58
CA LEU A 96 0.03 11.53 26.39
C LEU A 96 -1.47 11.48 26.72
N PRO A 97 -2.34 12.07 25.88
CA PRO A 97 -3.79 11.95 26.08
C PRO A 97 -4.25 10.49 25.94
N GLN A 98 -3.54 9.70 25.14
CA GLN A 98 -3.81 8.28 24.96
C GLN A 98 -2.51 7.52 24.64
N ALA A 99 -2.36 6.34 25.21
CA ALA A 99 -1.40 5.33 24.79
C ALA A 99 -2.09 3.97 24.73
N ILE A 100 -1.80 3.18 23.70
CA ILE A 100 -2.32 1.82 23.54
C ILE A 100 -1.13 0.90 23.29
N VAL A 101 -1.02 -0.16 24.09
CA VAL A 101 0.12 -1.08 24.07
C VAL A 101 -0.40 -2.48 23.80
N LEU A 102 0.05 -3.07 22.69
CA LEU A 102 -0.20 -4.48 22.39
C LEU A 102 0.48 -5.38 23.43
N ALA A 103 -0.28 -6.27 24.06
CA ALA A 103 0.29 -7.34 24.87
C ALA A 103 1.06 -8.34 23.96
N GLY A 104 2.37 -8.43 24.16
CA GLY A 104 3.24 -9.33 23.40
C GLY A 104 2.86 -10.80 23.63
N GLN A 105 2.81 -11.58 22.56
CA GLN A 105 2.47 -13.02 22.59
C GLN A 105 3.54 -13.84 21.85
N GLY A 106 4.82 -13.55 22.05
CA GLY A 106 5.93 -14.32 21.45
C GLY A 106 5.92 -14.39 19.91
N SER A 107 5.24 -13.45 19.24
CA SER A 107 5.04 -13.44 17.79
C SER A 107 6.24 -12.87 17.04
N GLY A 108 6.42 -13.30 15.78
CA GLY A 108 7.41 -12.72 14.88
C GLY A 108 7.18 -11.23 14.60
N TRP A 109 8.19 -10.56 14.04
CA TRP A 109 8.16 -9.11 13.82
C TRP A 109 7.01 -8.68 12.89
N ASP A 110 6.81 -9.39 11.77
CA ASP A 110 5.75 -9.07 10.80
C ASP A 110 4.33 -9.27 11.37
N GLU A 111 4.16 -10.28 12.21
CA GLU A 111 2.89 -10.53 12.89
C GLU A 111 2.59 -9.45 13.93
N THR A 112 3.62 -9.04 14.69
CA THR A 112 3.53 -7.94 15.65
C THR A 112 3.15 -6.65 14.95
N GLU A 113 3.78 -6.35 13.81
CA GLU A 113 3.47 -5.15 13.02
C GLU A 113 2.01 -5.15 12.52
N SER A 114 1.53 -6.29 12.00
CA SER A 114 0.14 -6.46 11.58
C SER A 114 -0.84 -6.24 12.74
N ARG A 115 -0.55 -6.79 13.92
CA ARG A 115 -1.41 -6.65 15.11
C ARG A 115 -1.41 -5.22 15.67
N VAL A 116 -0.27 -4.53 15.63
CA VAL A 116 -0.20 -3.10 15.95
C VAL A 116 -1.04 -2.28 14.97
N GLY A 117 -0.99 -2.59 13.68
CA GLY A 117 -1.85 -1.96 12.67
C GLY A 117 -3.34 -2.16 12.94
N GLN A 118 -3.73 -3.37 13.37
CA GLN A 118 -5.12 -3.65 13.76
C GLN A 118 -5.56 -2.84 14.99
N LEU A 119 -4.73 -2.75 16.03
CA LEU A 119 -5.03 -1.92 17.21
C LEU A 119 -5.17 -0.45 16.84
N ALA A 120 -4.27 0.06 15.99
CA ALA A 120 -4.31 1.44 15.54
C ALA A 120 -5.55 1.73 14.68
N ALA A 121 -5.99 0.77 13.84
CA ALA A 121 -7.21 0.87 13.07
C ALA A 121 -8.47 0.89 13.96
N GLN A 122 -8.52 0.04 15.00
CA GLN A 122 -9.61 0.04 15.98
C GLN A 122 -9.67 1.36 16.75
N TYR A 123 -8.52 1.87 17.17
CA TYR A 123 -8.46 3.16 17.85
C TYR A 123 -8.92 4.30 16.94
N LEU A 124 -8.41 4.35 15.70
CA LEU A 124 -8.84 5.34 14.71
C LEU A 124 -10.36 5.26 14.51
N ASP A 125 -10.93 4.06 14.36
CA ASP A 125 -12.38 3.90 14.25
C ASP A 125 -13.14 4.31 15.51
N SER A 126 -12.54 4.30 16.70
CA SER A 126 -13.20 4.77 17.92
C SER A 126 -13.22 6.30 18.06
N VAL A 127 -12.22 7.00 17.52
CA VAL A 127 -12.06 8.46 17.69
C VAL A 127 -12.43 9.26 16.45
N LEU A 128 -12.58 8.61 15.29
CA LEU A 128 -12.90 9.30 14.05
C LEU A 128 -14.36 9.77 14.06
N GLU A 129 -14.56 11.06 13.84
CA GLU A 129 -15.86 11.71 13.72
C GLU A 129 -16.16 12.03 12.24
N PRO A 130 -17.43 12.24 11.87
CA PRO A 130 -17.78 12.82 10.56
C PRO A 130 -17.08 14.16 10.33
N ASP A 131 -16.89 14.54 9.07
CA ASP A 131 -16.30 15.84 8.66
C ASP A 131 -14.88 16.13 9.21
N THR A 132 -14.21 15.10 9.76
CA THR A 132 -12.83 15.20 10.24
C THR A 132 -11.86 15.27 9.07
N ILE A 133 -10.83 16.09 9.21
CA ILE A 133 -9.69 16.11 8.29
C ILE A 133 -8.59 15.24 8.88
N LEU A 134 -8.20 14.20 8.16
CA LEU A 134 -7.24 13.20 8.64
C LEU A 134 -5.93 13.30 7.85
N GLY A 135 -4.86 13.71 8.53
CA GLY A 135 -3.52 13.72 7.96
C GLY A 135 -2.91 12.33 7.90
N VAL A 136 -2.38 11.93 6.74
CA VAL A 136 -1.71 10.64 6.54
C VAL A 136 -0.29 10.84 6.03
N SER A 137 0.65 10.15 6.68
CA SER A 137 2.06 10.06 6.29
C SER A 137 2.29 8.86 5.36
N TRP A 138 3.51 8.32 5.36
CA TRP A 138 3.90 7.10 4.64
C TRP A 138 4.55 6.10 5.61
N GLY A 139 4.87 4.91 5.10
CA GLY A 139 5.62 3.90 5.85
C GLY A 139 4.79 2.69 6.27
N ARG A 140 5.50 1.66 6.77
CA ARG A 140 4.92 0.34 6.96
C ARG A 140 3.84 0.30 8.06
N ALA A 141 4.01 1.05 9.14
CA ALA A 141 3.03 1.09 10.24
C ALA A 141 1.68 1.66 9.78
N ILE A 142 1.70 2.75 9.03
CA ILE A 142 0.50 3.33 8.41
C ILE A 142 -0.10 2.37 7.41
N HIS A 143 0.73 1.71 6.58
CA HIS A 143 0.24 0.67 5.69
C HIS A 143 -0.50 -0.45 6.43
N GLN A 144 0.03 -0.96 7.56
CA GLN A 144 -0.67 -1.98 8.35
C GLN A 144 -1.99 -1.48 8.93
N LEU A 145 -2.06 -0.21 9.38
CA LEU A 145 -3.29 0.43 9.83
C LEU A 145 -4.31 0.49 8.69
N VAL A 146 -3.93 1.07 7.54
CA VAL A 146 -4.83 1.26 6.39
C VAL A 146 -5.34 -0.10 5.89
N ARG A 147 -4.46 -1.09 5.78
CA ARG A 147 -4.82 -2.47 5.39
C ARG A 147 -5.78 -3.12 6.40
N SER A 148 -5.66 -2.76 7.67
CA SER A 148 -6.49 -3.30 8.76
C SER A 148 -7.75 -2.48 9.00
N PHE A 149 -7.95 -1.34 8.33
CA PHE A 149 -9.14 -0.54 8.55
C PHE A 149 -10.37 -1.23 7.93
N ASN A 150 -11.32 -1.62 8.79
CA ASN A 150 -12.64 -2.14 8.41
C ASN A 150 -13.75 -1.47 9.23
N GLY A 151 -13.51 -0.22 9.63
CA GLY A 151 -14.42 0.57 10.44
C GLY A 151 -15.67 1.02 9.69
N ARG A 152 -16.50 1.80 10.39
CA ARG A 152 -17.74 2.35 9.82
C ARG A 152 -17.42 3.39 8.74
N LYS A 153 -18.26 3.42 7.70
CA LYS A 153 -18.21 4.49 6.71
C LYS A 153 -18.60 5.81 7.36
N ARG A 154 -17.82 6.86 7.10
CA ARG A 154 -18.03 8.23 7.56
C ARG A 154 -17.85 9.18 6.39
N PRO A 155 -18.93 9.43 5.62
CA PRO A 155 -18.92 10.46 4.60
C PRO A 155 -18.50 11.81 5.20
N GLY A 156 -17.83 12.64 4.42
CA GLY A 156 -17.35 13.95 4.86
C GLY A 156 -15.93 13.96 5.41
N VAL A 157 -15.38 12.81 5.83
CA VAL A 157 -13.96 12.73 6.22
C VAL A 157 -13.07 13.02 4.99
N MET A 158 -12.09 13.90 5.15
CA MET A 158 -11.10 14.21 4.12
C MET A 158 -9.71 13.75 4.54
N VAL A 159 -9.13 12.82 3.79
CA VAL A 159 -7.78 12.30 4.05
C VAL A 159 -6.74 13.13 3.28
N VAL A 160 -5.81 13.76 3.99
CA VAL A 160 -4.80 14.66 3.40
C VAL A 160 -3.41 14.04 3.51
N GLN A 161 -2.71 13.94 2.39
CA GLN A 161 -1.30 13.54 2.38
C GLN A 161 -0.43 14.64 2.99
N MET A 162 0.31 14.31 4.06
CA MET A 162 1.06 15.28 4.87
C MET A 162 2.49 15.54 4.39
N MET A 163 3.02 14.67 3.52
CA MET A 163 4.41 14.67 3.08
C MET A 163 4.49 14.40 1.59
N GLY A 164 5.44 15.03 0.90
CA GLY A 164 5.64 14.81 -0.53
C GLY A 164 5.95 13.34 -0.86
N GLY A 165 5.75 12.96 -2.13
CA GLY A 165 6.01 11.60 -2.60
C GLY A 165 7.49 11.24 -2.61
N LEU A 166 7.83 10.00 -2.27
CA LEU A 166 9.21 9.51 -2.27
C LEU A 166 9.71 9.06 -3.65
N GLY A 167 8.83 8.95 -4.65
CA GLY A 167 9.20 8.51 -6.00
C GLY A 167 9.62 7.03 -6.03
N GLY A 168 8.64 6.13 -6.18
CA GLY A 168 8.84 4.82 -6.82
C GLY A 168 9.50 3.68 -6.03
N CYS A 169 9.85 3.84 -4.75
CA CYS A 169 10.59 2.78 -4.03
C CYS A 169 9.72 1.59 -3.57
N ASN A 170 8.43 1.80 -3.27
CA ASN A 170 7.41 0.77 -3.06
C ASN A 170 6.01 1.44 -3.03
N PRO A 171 5.13 1.20 -4.03
CA PRO A 171 3.82 1.85 -4.11
C PRO A 171 2.91 1.60 -2.90
N HIS A 172 3.06 0.45 -2.21
CA HIS A 172 2.17 0.07 -1.12
C HIS A 172 2.43 0.81 0.20
N ILE A 173 3.59 1.44 0.34
CA ILE A 173 3.92 2.27 1.52
C ILE A 173 3.99 3.76 1.16
N ASP A 174 3.63 4.11 -0.08
CA ASP A 174 3.69 5.48 -0.60
C ASP A 174 2.49 6.30 -0.11
N GLY A 175 2.73 7.57 0.18
CA GLY A 175 1.73 8.48 0.76
C GLY A 175 0.43 8.58 -0.04
N PRO A 176 0.47 8.74 -1.39
CA PRO A 176 -0.73 8.82 -2.21
C PRO A 176 -1.61 7.57 -2.15
N ASP A 177 -1.03 6.37 -2.30
CA ASP A 177 -1.82 5.13 -2.29
C ASP A 177 -2.42 4.86 -0.91
N LEU A 178 -1.69 5.18 0.17
CA LEU A 178 -2.20 5.06 1.53
C LEU A 178 -3.34 6.03 1.82
N ALA A 179 -3.21 7.30 1.41
CA ALA A 179 -4.26 8.30 1.57
C ALA A 179 -5.54 7.89 0.83
N ARG A 180 -5.41 7.44 -0.42
CA ARG A 180 -6.53 6.96 -1.24
C ARG A 180 -7.21 5.75 -0.60
N ARG A 181 -6.46 4.70 -0.26
CA ARG A 181 -7.02 3.47 0.32
C ARG A 181 -7.73 3.75 1.64
N LEU A 182 -7.19 4.63 2.47
CA LEU A 182 -7.83 4.97 3.74
C LEU A 182 -9.13 5.76 3.51
N ALA A 183 -9.13 6.72 2.59
CA ALA A 183 -10.34 7.43 2.21
C ALA A 183 -11.41 6.49 1.65
N ASP A 184 -11.04 5.57 0.74
CA ASP A 184 -11.94 4.55 0.21
C ASP A 184 -12.51 3.67 1.34
N ALA A 185 -11.66 3.26 2.28
CA ALA A 185 -12.05 2.43 3.42
C ALA A 185 -13.01 3.18 4.37
N ILE A 186 -12.81 4.48 4.60
CA ILE A 186 -13.67 5.35 5.40
C ILE A 186 -14.93 5.79 4.62
N GLY A 187 -14.94 5.73 3.29
CA GLY A 187 -15.98 6.34 2.47
C GLY A 187 -15.91 7.87 2.44
N GLY A 188 -14.71 8.40 2.61
CA GLY A 188 -14.39 9.83 2.56
C GLY A 188 -13.77 10.27 1.23
N SER A 189 -13.28 11.50 1.20
CA SER A 189 -12.49 12.05 0.09
C SER A 189 -11.00 12.10 0.45
N TYR A 190 -10.14 12.40 -0.52
CA TYR A 190 -8.71 12.56 -0.28
C TYR A 190 -8.10 13.73 -1.05
N ARG A 191 -6.98 14.27 -0.55
CA ARG A 191 -6.11 15.23 -1.24
C ARG A 191 -4.66 14.76 -1.23
N TYR A 192 -4.04 14.80 -2.41
CA TYR A 192 -2.62 14.48 -2.57
C TYR A 192 -1.77 15.72 -2.50
N LEU A 193 -0.58 15.57 -1.91
CA LEU A 193 0.46 16.56 -2.03
C LEU A 193 1.25 16.25 -3.31
N GLN A 194 0.95 16.99 -4.38
CA GLN A 194 1.55 16.84 -5.72
C GLN A 194 2.97 17.42 -5.77
N ALA A 195 3.80 17.06 -4.80
CA ALA A 195 5.18 17.50 -4.68
C ALA A 195 6.06 16.31 -4.29
N PRO A 196 7.30 16.23 -4.81
CA PRO A 196 8.30 15.32 -4.27
C PRO A 196 8.63 15.69 -2.81
N LEU A 197 8.99 14.69 -2.01
CA LEU A 197 9.41 14.92 -0.62
C LEU A 197 10.68 15.79 -0.55
N VAL A 198 11.60 15.55 -1.48
CA VAL A 198 12.91 16.20 -1.53
C VAL A 198 13.15 16.72 -2.92
N VAL A 199 13.52 18.00 -3.01
CA VAL A 199 14.07 18.64 -4.19
C VAL A 199 15.46 19.16 -3.87
N ARG A 200 16.38 19.00 -4.82
CA ARG A 200 17.77 19.45 -4.65
C ARG A 200 17.94 20.93 -4.93
N ASP A 201 17.20 21.45 -5.91
CA ASP A 201 17.26 22.86 -6.29
C ASP A 201 16.31 23.70 -5.40
N PRO A 202 16.84 24.67 -4.63
CA PRO A 202 16.04 25.60 -3.86
C PRO A 202 15.07 26.44 -4.72
N SER A 203 15.43 26.73 -5.96
CA SER A 203 14.59 27.53 -6.87
C SER A 203 13.35 26.73 -7.26
N LEU A 204 13.52 25.46 -7.63
CA LEU A 204 12.43 24.52 -7.84
C LEU A 204 11.53 24.35 -6.59
N LYS A 205 12.13 24.28 -5.39
CA LYS A 205 11.34 24.27 -4.13
C LYS A 205 10.42 25.49 -4.07
N HIS A 206 10.95 26.68 -4.32
CA HIS A 206 10.15 27.91 -4.26
C HIS A 206 9.04 27.90 -5.31
N ALA A 207 9.35 27.51 -6.55
CA ALA A 207 8.36 27.41 -7.61
C ALA A 207 7.21 26.44 -7.24
N LEU A 208 7.53 25.25 -6.74
CA LEU A 208 6.53 24.28 -6.29
C LEU A 208 5.66 24.81 -5.15
N LEU A 209 6.22 25.61 -4.24
CA LEU A 209 5.45 26.21 -3.14
C LEU A 209 4.50 27.32 -3.60
N GLN A 210 4.73 27.94 -4.76
CA GLN A 210 3.83 28.93 -5.34
C GLN A 210 2.67 28.31 -6.13
N GLU A 211 2.78 27.04 -6.52
CA GLU A 211 1.70 26.31 -7.19
C GLU A 211 0.51 26.13 -6.23
N ALA A 212 -0.66 26.63 -6.64
CA ALA A 212 -1.86 26.66 -5.79
C ALA A 212 -2.23 25.28 -5.25
N SER A 213 -2.17 24.25 -6.09
CA SER A 213 -2.51 22.86 -5.70
C SER A 213 -1.61 22.29 -4.60
N ILE A 214 -0.34 22.68 -4.58
CA ILE A 214 0.66 22.25 -3.59
C ILE A 214 0.51 23.10 -2.33
N SER A 215 0.42 24.42 -2.48
CA SER A 215 0.30 25.36 -1.36
C SER A 215 -0.97 25.10 -0.54
N GLU A 216 -2.13 24.93 -1.18
CA GLU A 216 -3.39 24.61 -0.50
C GLU A 216 -3.32 23.31 0.31
N THR A 217 -2.71 22.27 -0.28
CA THR A 217 -2.58 20.97 0.40
C THR A 217 -1.61 21.06 1.58
N LEU A 218 -0.52 21.83 1.44
CA LEU A 218 0.38 22.12 2.54
C LEU A 218 -0.28 22.94 3.64
N ASP A 219 -1.20 23.84 3.31
CA ASP A 219 -1.92 24.62 4.32
C ASP A 219 -2.87 23.74 5.14
N TRP A 220 -3.54 22.77 4.50
CA TRP A 220 -4.27 21.72 5.22
C TRP A 220 -3.33 20.92 6.15
N ALA A 221 -2.18 20.50 5.65
CA ALA A 221 -1.20 19.77 6.45
C ALA A 221 -0.68 20.60 7.63
N LYS A 222 -0.32 21.87 7.41
CA LYS A 222 0.10 22.79 8.48
C LYS A 222 -1.00 22.99 9.51
N ALA A 223 -2.24 23.17 9.08
CA ALA A 223 -3.38 23.35 9.98
C ALA A 223 -3.56 22.12 10.88
N LEU A 224 -3.48 20.91 10.31
CA LEU A 224 -3.57 19.66 11.07
C LEU A 224 -2.46 19.51 12.11
N VAL A 225 -1.20 19.81 11.73
CA VAL A 225 -0.11 19.75 12.71
C VAL A 225 -0.26 20.87 13.75
N THR A 226 -0.72 22.06 13.37
CA THR A 226 -0.89 23.20 14.30
C THR A 226 -2.02 22.97 15.30
N ILE A 227 -3.15 22.38 14.87
CA ILE A 227 -4.26 22.02 15.76
C ILE A 227 -3.83 20.93 16.76
N ASN A 228 -2.93 20.03 16.34
CA ASN A 228 -2.49 18.90 17.14
C ASN A 228 -1.13 19.11 17.84
N ALA A 229 -0.46 20.23 17.63
CA ALA A 229 0.83 20.57 18.22
C ALA A 229 0.77 21.93 18.91
N LYS A 230 1.19 21.98 20.18
CA LYS A 230 1.23 23.25 20.94
C LYS A 230 2.24 24.25 20.34
N ASN A 231 3.29 23.76 19.67
CA ASN A 231 4.27 24.53 18.91
C ASN A 231 4.91 23.62 17.83
N LEU A 232 5.11 24.12 16.61
CA LEU A 232 6.02 23.51 15.63
C LEU A 232 7.35 24.28 15.64
N ASP A 233 8.38 23.69 16.22
CA ASP A 233 9.76 24.12 16.01
C ASP A 233 10.55 23.08 15.20
N GLN A 234 11.70 23.48 14.65
CA GLN A 234 12.52 22.62 13.81
C GLN A 234 12.99 21.35 14.55
N LYS A 235 13.23 21.46 15.87
CA LYS A 235 13.62 20.34 16.72
C LYS A 235 12.47 19.34 16.90
N THR A 236 11.24 19.82 17.03
CA THR A 236 10.02 19.03 17.12
C THR A 236 9.71 18.37 15.78
N LEU A 237 9.95 19.05 14.66
CA LEU A 237 9.82 18.45 13.33
C LEU A 237 10.82 17.31 13.13
N GLU A 238 12.09 17.51 13.49
CA GLU A 238 13.15 16.50 13.38
C GLU A 238 12.92 15.30 14.32
N ASN A 239 12.42 15.54 15.54
CA ASN A 239 12.11 14.48 16.52
C ASN A 239 10.77 13.78 16.26
N THR A 240 9.80 14.44 15.63
CA THR A 240 8.50 13.84 15.31
C THR A 240 8.57 13.05 14.01
N LEU A 241 9.46 13.43 13.08
CA LEU A 241 9.72 12.67 11.87
C LEU A 241 10.20 11.24 12.19
N SER A 242 10.97 11.05 13.27
CA SER A 242 11.40 9.71 13.73
C SER A 242 10.30 8.94 14.46
N VAL A 243 9.34 9.63 15.09
CA VAL A 243 8.17 9.00 15.74
C VAL A 243 7.11 8.58 14.71
N LEU A 244 6.94 9.34 13.63
CA LEU A 244 6.08 8.98 12.48
C LEU A 244 6.75 7.95 11.56
N LEU A 245 8.08 7.96 11.46
CA LEU A 245 8.88 6.94 10.78
C LEU A 245 9.43 5.95 11.80
N LYS A 246 8.54 5.19 12.42
CA LYS A 246 8.85 4.20 13.48
C LYS A 246 9.92 3.17 13.08
N HIS A 247 10.18 2.99 11.78
CA HIS A 247 11.18 2.05 11.29
C HIS A 247 12.51 2.72 10.98
N GLU A 248 13.55 2.30 11.69
CA GLU A 248 14.94 2.71 11.43
C GLU A 248 15.32 2.49 9.96
N SER A 249 14.84 1.43 9.30
CA SER A 249 15.06 1.20 7.86
C SER A 249 14.46 2.27 6.95
N ASP A 250 13.29 2.82 7.32
CA ASP A 250 12.58 3.85 6.54
C ASP A 250 13.24 5.22 6.74
N LEU A 251 13.69 5.48 7.96
CA LEU A 251 14.49 6.64 8.33
C LEU A 251 15.87 6.60 7.65
N GLN A 252 16.51 5.43 7.60
CA GLN A 252 17.77 5.19 6.88
C GLN A 252 17.59 5.25 5.36
N ARG A 253 16.41 4.93 4.81
CA ARG A 253 16.11 5.13 3.39
C ARG A 253 15.98 6.62 3.07
N ALA A 254 15.20 7.38 3.84
CA ALA A 254 15.09 8.83 3.68
C ALA A 254 16.46 9.51 3.84
N LYS A 255 17.26 9.11 4.84
CA LYS A 255 18.63 9.60 5.05
C LYS A 255 19.57 9.27 3.89
N ARG A 256 19.52 8.05 3.34
CA ARG A 256 20.32 7.68 2.14
C ARG A 256 19.98 8.55 0.93
N TRP A 257 18.70 8.83 0.71
CA TRP A 257 18.26 9.74 -0.34
C TRP A 257 18.80 11.16 -0.14
N LEU A 258 18.83 11.65 1.10
CA LEU A 258 19.40 12.95 1.46
C LEU A 258 20.93 13.01 1.34
N GLN A 259 21.62 11.88 1.55
CA GLN A 259 23.08 11.80 1.58
C GLN A 259 23.73 11.40 0.25
N THR A 260 22.96 11.03 -0.78
CA THR A 260 23.53 10.61 -2.07
C THR A 260 24.01 11.85 -2.84
N PRO A 261 25.33 12.06 -3.06
CA PRO A 261 25.83 13.17 -3.86
C PRO A 261 25.34 13.00 -5.30
N THR A 262 24.85 14.09 -5.89
CA THR A 262 24.64 14.21 -7.33
C THR A 262 25.97 13.99 -8.04
N THR A 263 26.24 12.80 -8.56
CA THR A 263 27.23 12.67 -9.63
C THR A 263 26.63 13.39 -10.82
N GLY A 264 27.06 14.63 -11.02
CA GLY A 264 26.68 15.44 -12.16
C GLY A 264 27.07 14.72 -13.44
N ARG A 265 26.09 14.51 -14.32
CA ARG A 265 26.38 14.41 -15.74
C ARG A 265 26.61 15.84 -16.20
N ARG A 266 27.89 16.13 -16.45
CA ARG A 266 28.34 17.28 -17.24
C ARG A 266 27.49 17.31 -18.52
N LEU A 267 26.84 18.44 -18.78
CA LEU A 267 26.29 18.70 -20.10
C LEU A 267 27.48 18.63 -21.07
N ASP A 268 27.45 17.68 -22.01
CA ASP A 268 28.44 17.64 -23.09
C ASP A 268 28.18 18.83 -24.03
N ASP A 269 29.26 19.43 -24.53
CA ASP A 269 29.34 20.56 -25.48
C ASP A 269 28.66 20.29 -26.86
N GLY A 270 27.81 19.27 -26.95
CA GLY A 270 26.99 18.91 -28.10
C GLY A 270 25.59 19.55 -28.11
N ASP A 271 25.03 19.90 -26.94
CA ASP A 271 23.63 20.37 -26.85
C ASP A 271 23.45 21.90 -26.94
N GLU A 272 24.50 22.71 -26.75
CA GLU A 272 24.43 24.17 -27.00
C GLU A 272 24.18 24.49 -28.49
N ARG A 273 24.53 23.58 -29.40
CA ARG A 273 24.25 23.74 -30.84
C ARG A 273 22.82 23.37 -31.26
N ARG A 274 22.01 22.80 -30.37
CA ARG A 274 20.59 22.51 -30.63
C ARG A 274 19.65 23.60 -30.13
N LEU A 275 20.05 24.39 -29.14
CA LEU A 275 19.24 25.48 -28.58
C LEU A 275 19.33 26.81 -29.37
N SER A 276 20.31 26.97 -30.26
CA SER A 276 20.40 28.14 -31.15
C SER A 276 19.53 28.07 -32.41
N ARG A 277 18.79 26.96 -32.63
CA ARG A 277 17.86 26.77 -33.77
C ARG A 277 16.39 27.09 -33.46
N TRP A 278 16.09 27.55 -32.25
CA TRP A 278 14.74 27.97 -31.81
C TRP A 278 14.66 29.47 -31.48
N ASN A 279 15.57 30.27 -32.04
CA ASN A 279 15.55 31.74 -31.89
C ASN A 279 15.96 32.46 -33.19
N ASN A 280 15.47 31.99 -34.34
CA ASN A 280 15.30 32.75 -35.58
C ASN A 280 14.29 32.04 -36.49
#